data_AF-A0AAU8KK30-F1
#
_entry.id   AF-A0AAU8KK30-F1
#
_cell.length_a   1.000
_cell.length_b   1.000
_cell.length_c   1.000
_cell.angle_alpha   90.00
_cell.angle_beta   90.00
_cell.angle_gamma   90.00
#
_symmetry.space_group_name_H-M   'P 1'
#
loop_
_entity.id
_entity.type
_entity.pdbx_description
1 polymer ?
#
loop_
_entity_poly.entity_id
_entity_poly.type
_entity_poly.pdbx_seq_one_letter_code
_entity_poly.pdbx_strand_id
1 'polypeptide(L)'
;MDQCTAVTLLPPPDFVLRLAAADGGSRPEAGHLLCELAADHDGDHAMALWDNDTNRTAVWARWRVEWATLAELAWCGAVEPGGGDACGLFAGHPSAHDWDVTDPTLAAVDAVLAGEYPHLFSDRER
;
A
#
# COMPACT_ATOMS: atom_id res chain seq x y z
N MET A 1 9.37 -11.08 -4.40
CA MET A 1 9.42 -10.17 -5.57
C MET A 1 9.46 -8.75 -5.03
N ASP A 2 10.13 -7.82 -5.71
CA ASP A 2 10.16 -6.44 -5.19
C ASP A 2 8.79 -5.77 -5.36
N GLN A 3 8.47 -4.83 -4.47
CA GLN A 3 7.28 -4.00 -4.57
C GLN A 3 7.35 -3.08 -5.79
N CYS A 4 6.20 -2.81 -6.41
CA CYS A 4 6.06 -1.78 -7.42
C CYS A 4 6.30 -0.39 -6.80
N THR A 5 7.25 0.37 -7.33
CA THR A 5 7.60 1.70 -6.83
C THR A 5 6.80 2.84 -7.46
N ALA A 6 5.72 2.52 -8.17
CA ALA A 6 4.86 3.52 -8.77
C ALA A 6 4.17 4.37 -7.70
N VAL A 7 4.29 5.69 -7.83
CA VAL A 7 3.67 6.66 -6.93
C VAL A 7 2.73 7.59 -7.68
N THR A 8 1.71 8.08 -6.98
CA THR A 8 0.87 9.18 -7.47
C THR A 8 0.37 10.04 -6.32
N LEU A 9 -0.22 11.19 -6.65
CA LEU A 9 -0.88 12.07 -5.69
C LEU A 9 -2.39 11.98 -5.85
N LEU A 10 -3.09 11.70 -4.76
CA LEU A 10 -4.55 11.77 -4.69
C LEU A 10 -4.95 13.17 -4.22
N PRO A 11 -5.48 14.04 -5.10
CA PRO A 11 -5.91 15.37 -4.68
C PRO A 11 -7.11 15.27 -3.74
N PRO A 12 -7.24 16.19 -2.77
CA PRO A 12 -8.45 16.27 -1.96
C PRO A 12 -9.67 16.51 -2.86
N PRO A 13 -10.85 15.96 -2.55
CA PRO A 13 -12.05 16.24 -3.31
C PRO A 13 -12.36 17.74 -3.35
N ASP A 14 -12.87 18.22 -4.49
CA ASP A 14 -13.20 19.63 -4.73
C ASP A 14 -14.06 20.26 -3.61
N PHE A 15 -15.03 19.52 -3.08
CA PHE A 15 -15.90 20.04 -2.03
C PHE A 15 -15.15 20.28 -0.72
N VAL A 16 -14.12 19.47 -0.42
CA VAL A 16 -13.24 19.66 0.75
C VAL A 16 -12.39 20.91 0.56
N LEU A 17 -11.86 21.13 -0.65
CA LEU A 17 -11.10 22.34 -0.99
C LEU A 17 -11.97 23.60 -0.86
N ARG A 18 -13.23 23.55 -1.33
CA ARG A 18 -14.19 24.65 -1.19
C ARG A 18 -14.55 24.93 0.26
N LEU A 19 -14.75 23.88 1.06
CA LEU A 19 -15.03 23.99 2.49
C LEU A 19 -13.86 24.66 3.23
N ALA A 20 -12.62 24.19 3.01
CA ALA A 20 -11.44 24.77 3.62
C ALA A 20 -11.24 26.26 3.25
N ALA A 21 -11.59 26.63 2.00
CA ALA A 21 -11.52 28.01 1.54
C ALA A 21 -12.58 28.93 2.18
N ALA A 22 -13.73 28.39 2.57
CA ALA A 22 -14.83 29.18 3.16
C ALA A 22 -14.49 29.67 4.57
N ASP A 23 -13.80 28.86 5.37
CA ASP A 23 -13.47 29.17 6.77
C ASP A 23 -12.07 29.79 6.94
N GLY A 24 -11.37 30.12 5.84
CA GLY A 24 -10.01 30.66 5.88
C GLY A 24 -8.97 29.69 6.48
N GLY A 25 -9.30 28.40 6.54
CA GLY A 25 -8.44 27.35 7.08
C GLY A 25 -7.33 26.93 6.11
N SER A 26 -6.38 26.15 6.62
CA SER A 26 -5.34 25.53 5.79
C SER A 26 -5.97 24.61 4.76
N ARG A 27 -5.54 24.74 3.50
CA ARG A 27 -5.96 23.82 2.44
C ARG A 27 -5.35 22.45 2.67
N PRO A 28 -6.12 21.36 2.56
CA PRO A 28 -5.56 20.02 2.63
C PRO A 28 -4.60 19.78 1.47
N GLU A 29 -3.51 19.08 1.76
CA GLU A 29 -2.52 18.66 0.77
C GLU A 29 -2.97 17.36 0.08
N ALA A 30 -2.38 17.07 -1.08
CA ALA A 30 -2.63 15.81 -1.77
C ALA A 30 -2.01 14.64 -0.99
N GLY A 31 -2.75 13.54 -0.90
CA GLY A 31 -2.25 12.30 -0.31
C GLY A 31 -1.24 11.63 -1.24
N HIS A 32 -0.17 11.06 -0.68
CA HIS A 32 0.80 10.27 -1.43
C HIS A 32 0.33 8.82 -1.47
N LEU A 33 0.29 8.25 -2.67
CA LEU A 33 -0.03 6.84 -2.88
C LEU A 33 1.21 6.12 -3.40
N LEU A 34 1.53 4.96 -2.83
CA LEU A 34 2.55 4.03 -3.28
C LEU A 34 1.87 2.70 -3.63
N CYS A 35 2.20 2.12 -4.77
CA CYS A 35 1.61 0.84 -5.18
C CYS A 35 1.99 -0.29 -4.20
N GLU A 36 1.00 -1.03 -3.72
CA GLU A 36 1.19 -2.15 -2.78
C GLU A 36 1.41 -3.49 -3.49
N LEU A 37 1.26 -3.54 -4.82
CA LEU A 37 1.45 -4.75 -5.62
C LEU A 37 2.93 -5.04 -5.89
N ALA A 38 3.25 -6.29 -6.21
CA ALA A 38 4.58 -6.65 -6.70
C ALA A 38 4.92 -5.89 -8.00
N ALA A 39 6.21 -5.68 -8.27
CA ALA A 39 6.69 -5.17 -9.55
C ALA A 39 6.23 -6.03 -10.73
N ASP A 40 6.19 -5.43 -11.92
CA ASP A 40 5.75 -6.07 -13.17
C ASP A 40 4.32 -6.65 -13.14
N HIS A 41 3.47 -6.17 -12.23
CA HIS A 41 2.07 -6.53 -12.20
C HIS A 41 1.31 -5.99 -13.43
N ASP A 42 0.37 -6.78 -13.94
CA ASP A 42 -0.59 -6.30 -14.94
C ASP A 42 -1.64 -5.39 -14.29
N GLY A 43 -2.35 -4.60 -15.09
CA GLY A 43 -3.52 -3.85 -14.62
C GLY A 43 -3.20 -2.46 -14.05
N ASP A 44 -4.02 -2.04 -13.08
CA ASP A 44 -3.93 -0.71 -12.44
C ASP A 44 -3.08 -0.83 -11.17
N HIS A 45 -2.34 0.21 -10.84
CA HIS A 45 -1.69 0.31 -9.53
C HIS A 45 -2.75 0.42 -8.43
N ALA A 46 -2.43 -0.02 -7.22
CA ALA A 46 -3.39 -0.07 -6.13
C ALA A 46 -2.75 0.21 -4.77
N MET A 47 -3.50 0.88 -3.89
CA MET A 47 -3.15 1.09 -2.48
C MET A 47 -4.44 1.10 -1.65
N ALA A 48 -4.46 0.37 -0.53
CA ALA A 48 -5.53 0.46 0.44
C ALA A 48 -5.52 1.83 1.13
N LEU A 49 -6.68 2.46 1.27
CA LEU A 49 -6.82 3.74 1.97
C LEU A 49 -7.48 3.58 3.34
N TRP A 50 -8.58 2.83 3.39
CA TRP A 50 -9.39 2.67 4.58
C TRP A 50 -9.98 1.26 4.64
N ASP A 51 -9.83 0.62 5.79
CA ASP A 51 -10.48 -0.67 6.08
C ASP A 51 -11.95 -0.47 6.46
N ASN A 52 -12.77 -1.44 6.08
CA ASN A 52 -14.13 -1.63 6.51
C ASN A 52 -14.27 -3.05 7.09
N ASP A 53 -13.84 -3.20 8.34
CA ASP A 53 -13.85 -4.46 9.10
C ASP A 53 -15.21 -5.16 9.08
N THR A 54 -16.30 -4.38 9.14
CA THR A 54 -17.66 -4.91 9.21
C THR A 54 -18.02 -5.71 7.97
N ASN A 55 -17.56 -5.23 6.80
CA ASN A 55 -17.86 -5.84 5.50
C ASN A 55 -16.70 -6.68 4.97
N ARG A 56 -15.56 -6.76 5.69
CA ARG A 56 -14.32 -7.39 5.23
C ARG A 56 -13.87 -6.85 3.87
N THR A 57 -14.04 -5.55 3.69
CA THR A 57 -13.66 -4.80 2.49
C THR A 57 -12.74 -3.66 2.88
N ALA A 58 -12.10 -3.07 1.89
CA ALA A 58 -11.41 -1.80 2.05
C ALA A 58 -11.73 -0.89 0.87
N VAL A 59 -11.56 0.41 1.08
CA VAL A 59 -11.52 1.38 0.00
C VAL A 59 -10.11 1.41 -0.55
N TRP A 60 -10.00 1.09 -1.83
CA TRP A 60 -8.75 1.08 -2.59
C TRP A 60 -8.69 2.27 -3.52
N ALA A 61 -7.56 2.96 -3.52
CA ALA A 61 -7.18 3.79 -4.66
C ALA A 61 -6.65 2.89 -5.76
N ARG A 62 -7.16 3.05 -6.98
CA ARG A 62 -6.67 2.36 -8.17
C ARG A 62 -6.34 3.38 -9.25
N TRP A 63 -5.16 3.30 -9.85
CA TRP A 63 -4.73 4.33 -10.79
C TRP A 63 -3.89 3.82 -11.95
N ARG A 64 -3.90 4.64 -13.00
CA ARG A 64 -2.94 4.65 -14.11
C ARG A 64 -2.36 6.05 -14.23
N VAL A 65 -1.53 6.28 -15.25
CA VAL A 65 -0.89 7.58 -15.50
C VAL A 65 -1.90 8.74 -15.58
N GLU A 66 -3.08 8.52 -16.17
CA GLU A 66 -4.04 9.59 -16.48
C GLU A 66 -5.21 9.71 -15.50
N TRP A 67 -5.45 8.71 -14.67
CA TRP A 67 -6.65 8.65 -13.83
C TRP A 67 -6.42 7.88 -12.54
N ALA A 68 -7.19 8.25 -11.52
CA ALA A 68 -7.32 7.53 -10.27
C ALA A 68 -8.80 7.37 -9.92
N THR A 69 -9.19 6.19 -9.43
CA THR A 69 -10.54 5.86 -8.98
C THR A 69 -10.48 5.29 -7.57
N LEU A 70 -11.53 5.52 -6.80
CA LEU A 70 -11.74 4.82 -5.52
C LEU A 70 -12.73 3.68 -5.74
N ALA A 71 -12.41 2.50 -5.21
CA ALA A 71 -13.29 1.34 -5.27
C ALA A 71 -13.31 0.63 -3.92
N GLU A 72 -14.50 0.24 -3.47
CA GLU A 72 -14.63 -0.68 -2.34
C GLU A 72 -14.44 -2.12 -2.86
N LEU A 73 -13.41 -2.80 -2.36
CA LEU A 73 -13.06 -4.16 -2.76
C LEU A 73 -12.87 -5.04 -1.53
N ALA A 74 -13.26 -6.31 -1.64
CA ALA A 74 -13.01 -7.29 -0.59
C ALA A 74 -11.50 -7.53 -0.39
N TRP A 75 -11.09 -7.81 0.83
CA TRP A 75 -9.75 -8.32 1.11
C TRP A 75 -9.54 -9.69 0.44
N CYS A 76 -8.30 -10.00 0.10
CA CYS A 76 -7.92 -11.31 -0.38
C CYS A 76 -8.17 -12.35 0.73
N GLY A 77 -8.83 -13.45 0.37
CA GLY A 77 -9.17 -14.50 1.33
C GLY A 77 -8.03 -15.47 1.63
N ALA A 78 -6.85 -15.28 1.02
CA ALA A 78 -5.71 -16.16 1.19
C ALA A 78 -5.01 -15.92 2.52
N VAL A 79 -4.46 -17.00 3.08
CA VAL A 79 -3.66 -16.99 4.32
C VAL A 79 -2.35 -17.67 4.03
N GLU A 80 -1.25 -17.15 4.58
CA GLU A 80 0.08 -17.69 4.38
C GLU A 80 0.13 -19.19 4.76
N PRO A 81 0.69 -20.06 3.91
CA PRO A 81 0.86 -21.46 4.23
C PRO A 81 1.65 -21.66 5.53
N GLY A 82 1.08 -22.42 6.47
CA GLY A 82 1.69 -22.63 7.80
C GLY A 82 1.02 -21.84 8.93
N GLY A 83 -0.05 -21.10 8.63
CA GLY A 83 -0.84 -20.37 9.63
C GLY A 83 -0.31 -18.98 9.94
N GLY A 84 0.41 -18.38 9.00
CA GLY A 84 0.87 -17.00 9.08
C GLY A 84 -0.23 -16.00 8.73
N ASP A 85 0.18 -14.82 8.27
CA ASP A 85 -0.70 -13.68 8.10
C ASP A 85 -1.67 -13.85 6.91
N ALA A 86 -2.82 -13.17 7.00
CA ALA A 86 -3.76 -13.06 5.89
C ALA A 86 -3.24 -12.06 4.85
N CYS A 87 -3.60 -12.27 3.59
CA CYS A 87 -3.09 -11.44 2.51
C CYS A 87 -3.73 -10.05 2.58
N GLY A 88 -2.91 -9.01 2.77
CA GLY A 88 -3.29 -7.61 2.85
C GLY A 88 -3.58 -6.95 1.51
N LEU A 89 -3.87 -7.70 0.44
CA LEU A 89 -4.25 -7.17 -0.87
C LEU A 89 -5.73 -7.38 -1.16
N PHE A 90 -6.28 -6.73 -2.20
CA PHE A 90 -7.67 -6.94 -2.60
C PHE A 90 -7.89 -8.30 -3.28
N ALA A 91 -9.13 -8.81 -3.22
CA ALA A 91 -9.50 -10.07 -3.87
C ALA A 91 -9.33 -9.99 -5.39
N GLY A 92 -8.58 -10.95 -5.97
CA GLY A 92 -8.29 -10.99 -7.40
C GLY A 92 -7.19 -10.03 -7.84
N HIS A 93 -6.31 -9.61 -6.91
CA HIS A 93 -5.11 -8.86 -7.25
C HIS A 93 -4.24 -9.61 -8.27
N PRO A 94 -3.53 -8.89 -9.17
CA PRO A 94 -2.81 -9.49 -10.29
C PRO A 94 -1.37 -9.91 -9.94
N SER A 95 -0.90 -9.68 -8.72
CA SER A 95 0.47 -9.96 -8.29
C SER A 95 0.55 -11.23 -7.43
N ALA A 96 1.74 -11.56 -6.92
CA ALA A 96 1.80 -12.49 -5.79
C ALA A 96 1.16 -11.86 -4.55
N HIS A 97 0.89 -12.72 -3.57
CA HIS A 97 0.43 -12.30 -2.26
C HIS A 97 1.50 -11.41 -1.60
N ASP A 98 1.05 -10.49 -0.75
CA ASP A 98 1.88 -9.51 -0.06
C ASP A 98 3.03 -10.12 0.75
N TRP A 99 2.84 -11.29 1.37
CA TRP A 99 3.93 -12.00 2.06
C TRP A 99 5.08 -12.42 1.12
N ASP A 100 4.83 -12.52 -0.19
CA ASP A 100 5.85 -12.78 -1.21
C ASP A 100 6.43 -11.48 -1.82
N VAL A 101 5.98 -10.31 -1.36
CA VAL A 101 6.42 -8.99 -1.82
C VAL A 101 7.38 -8.36 -0.82
N THR A 102 8.51 -7.87 -1.31
CA THR A 102 9.55 -7.23 -0.53
C THR A 102 9.56 -5.74 -0.85
N ASP A 103 9.40 -4.88 0.15
CA ASP A 103 9.64 -3.44 -0.01
C ASP A 103 11.15 -3.21 -0.20
N PRO A 104 11.60 -2.75 -1.38
CA PRO A 104 13.02 -2.54 -1.66
C PRO A 104 13.64 -1.43 -0.79
N THR A 105 12.83 -0.47 -0.30
CA THR A 105 13.27 0.59 0.60
C THR A 105 13.57 0.03 1.98
N LEU A 106 12.65 -0.76 2.55
CA LEU A 106 12.88 -1.40 3.84
C LEU A 106 14.03 -2.40 3.76
N ALA A 107 14.13 -3.19 2.68
CA ALA A 107 15.27 -4.09 2.49
C ALA A 107 16.62 -3.36 2.44
N ALA A 108 16.68 -2.19 1.80
CA ALA A 108 17.88 -1.37 1.78
C ALA A 108 18.21 -0.78 3.16
N VAL A 109 17.20 -0.34 3.91
CA VAL A 109 17.36 0.13 5.29
C VAL A 109 17.88 -1.00 6.18
N ASP A 110 17.30 -2.20 6.08
CA ASP A 110 17.73 -3.37 6.84
C ASP A 110 19.19 -3.73 6.54
N ALA A 111 19.62 -3.66 5.28
CA ALA A 111 21.01 -3.91 4.91
C ALA A 111 21.99 -2.90 5.54
N VAL A 112 21.61 -1.62 5.59
CA VAL A 112 22.41 -0.58 6.26
C VAL A 112 22.48 -0.85 7.77
N LEU A 113 21.33 -1.12 8.39
CA LEU A 113 21.25 -1.38 9.84
C LEU A 113 22.00 -2.64 10.24
N ALA A 114 22.00 -3.68 9.41
CA ALA A 114 22.77 -4.90 9.65
C ALA A 114 24.30 -4.63 9.64
N GLY A 115 24.75 -3.70 8.79
CA GLY A 115 26.14 -3.25 8.76
C GLY A 115 26.53 -2.41 9.98
N GLU A 116 25.66 -1.49 10.41
CA GLU A 116 25.93 -0.58 11.53
C GLU A 116 25.74 -1.25 12.91
N TYR A 117 24.79 -2.17 13.02
CA TYR A 117 24.41 -2.82 14.27
C TYR A 117 24.36 -4.36 14.18
N PRO A 118 25.48 -5.07 13.88
CA PRO A 118 25.45 -6.52 13.62
C PRO A 118 24.88 -7.38 14.78
N HIS A 119 25.03 -6.91 16.02
CA HIS A 119 24.55 -7.60 17.22
C HIS A 119 23.02 -7.66 17.34
N LEU A 120 22.29 -6.81 16.61
CA LEU A 120 20.82 -6.87 16.56
C LEU A 120 20.30 -7.94 15.60
N PHE A 121 21.17 -8.48 14.73
CA PHE A 121 20.80 -9.41 13.66
C PHE A 121 21.36 -10.82 13.88
N SER A 122 22.22 -11.04 14.89
CA SER A 122 22.86 -12.33 15.17
C SER A 122 21.99 -13.38 15.87
N ASP A 123 20.80 -13.02 16.37
CA ASP A 123 19.90 -13.93 17.10
C ASP A 123 18.77 -14.55 16.25
N ARG A 124 18.66 -14.20 14.96
CA ARG A 124 17.64 -14.77 14.05
C ARG A 124 18.05 -16.11 13.40
N GLU A 125 19.27 -16.61 13.65
CA GLU A 125 19.80 -17.84 13.05
C GLU A 125 19.82 -19.06 13.99
N ARG A 126 19.12 -19.02 15.14
CA ARG A 126 19.14 -20.11 16.13
C ARG A 126 17.77 -20.70 16.41
#